data_AF-D0NXR2-F1
#
_entry.id   AF-D0NXR2-F1
#
_cell.length_a   1.000
_cell.length_b   1.000
_cell.length_c   1.000
_cell.angle_alpha   90.00
_cell.angle_beta   90.00
_cell.angle_gamma   90.00
#
_symmetry.space_group_name_H-M   'P 1'
#
loop_
_entity.id
_entity.type
_entity.pdbx_description
1 polymer ?
#
loop_
_entity_poly.entity_id
_entity_poly.type
_entity_poly.pdbx_seq_one_letter_code
_entity_poly.pdbx_strand_id
1 'polypeptide(L)'
;MGIPKFTCLGWHQTGGCSPDGPRETQNDASCSTNIEAGASGYCLLKNEAGEEVQVMRVNCSSLRDEVRFNCHQAVDFVRVAPQIDALIAAKRQVIKQNEAVQLHPTNGVLMVMYPKLLASVYSTVRLLRFYNCSLPIELWYLESEMGTNPLNESRVLQSLVNEYGPISLHGIVP
;
A
#
# COMPACT_ATOMS: atom_id res chain seq x y z
N MET A 1 5.69 -21.54 6.63
CA MET A 1 4.44 -21.19 7.32
C MET A 1 3.35 -21.13 6.26
N GLY A 2 2.24 -21.83 6.45
CA GLY A 2 1.11 -21.80 5.50
C GLY A 2 0.32 -20.49 5.59
N ILE A 3 -0.45 -20.18 4.56
CA ILE A 3 -1.38 -19.03 4.59
C ILE A 3 -2.48 -19.35 5.62
N PRO A 4 -2.66 -18.52 6.66
CA PRO A 4 -3.66 -18.77 7.70
C PRO A 4 -5.08 -18.76 7.11
N LYS A 5 -5.90 -19.73 7.52
CA LYS A 5 -7.31 -19.77 7.14
C LYS A 5 -8.15 -18.99 8.15
N PHE A 6 -9.14 -18.29 7.61
CA PHE A 6 -10.12 -17.56 8.37
C PHE A 6 -11.51 -17.94 7.87
N THR A 7 -12.42 -18.11 8.82
CA THR A 7 -13.85 -18.29 8.57
C THR A 7 -14.56 -17.00 8.91
N CYS A 8 -15.37 -16.47 8.00
CA CYS A 8 -16.16 -15.28 8.27
C CYS A 8 -17.33 -15.62 9.20
N LEU A 9 -17.52 -14.80 10.25
CA LEU A 9 -18.64 -14.90 11.18
C LEU A 9 -19.75 -13.88 10.86
N GLY A 10 -19.40 -12.72 10.29
CA GLY A 10 -20.37 -11.74 9.81
C GLY A 10 -19.93 -10.30 10.05
N TRP A 11 -20.82 -9.38 9.70
CA TRP A 11 -20.71 -7.96 10.02
C TRP A 11 -21.31 -7.69 11.40
N HIS A 12 -20.56 -6.97 12.22
CA HIS A 12 -20.98 -6.52 13.54
C HIS A 12 -21.15 -5.00 13.54
N GLN A 13 -22.40 -4.53 13.58
CA GLN A 13 -22.72 -3.10 13.59
C GLN A 13 -22.43 -2.44 14.95
N THR A 14 -21.86 -1.25 14.93
CA THR A 14 -21.66 -0.43 16.13
C THR A 14 -22.28 0.95 15.96
N GLY A 15 -22.80 1.47 17.06
CA GLY A 15 -23.35 2.81 17.14
C GLY A 15 -22.30 3.88 17.41
N GLY A 16 -22.74 5.14 17.47
CA GLY A 16 -21.86 6.26 17.84
C GLY A 16 -20.78 6.59 16.80
N CYS A 17 -20.97 6.13 15.56
CA CYS A 17 -20.03 6.37 14.46
C CYS A 17 -18.59 5.95 14.75
N SER A 18 -18.43 4.85 15.47
CA SER A 18 -17.13 4.28 15.82
C SER A 18 -17.18 2.76 15.76
N PRO A 19 -16.18 2.08 15.17
CA PRO A 19 -16.10 0.62 15.21
C PRO A 19 -15.87 0.07 16.63
N ASP A 20 -15.52 0.91 17.59
CA ASP A 20 -15.41 0.62 19.03
C ASP A 20 -16.67 1.03 19.81
N GLY A 21 -17.70 1.51 19.11
CA GLY A 21 -18.94 1.98 19.71
C GLY A 21 -19.82 0.86 20.27
N PRO A 22 -20.95 1.21 20.92
CA PRO A 22 -21.89 0.23 21.47
C PRO A 22 -22.42 -0.69 20.36
N ARG A 23 -22.60 -1.98 20.67
CA ARG A 23 -23.11 -2.96 19.70
C ARG A 23 -24.57 -2.71 19.35
N GLU A 24 -24.89 -2.81 18.06
CA GLU A 24 -26.24 -2.70 17.49
C GLU A 24 -26.61 -4.02 16.79
N THR A 25 -26.81 -5.09 17.57
CA THR A 25 -26.98 -6.45 17.05
C THR A 25 -28.15 -6.62 16.09
N GLN A 26 -29.16 -5.76 16.17
CA GLN A 26 -30.30 -5.74 15.25
C GLN A 26 -29.91 -5.38 13.81
N ASN A 27 -28.75 -4.77 13.62
CA ASN A 27 -28.22 -4.31 12.34
C ASN A 27 -27.01 -5.15 11.88
N ASP A 28 -26.72 -6.26 12.56
CA ASP A 28 -25.71 -7.21 12.11
C ASP A 28 -26.10 -7.83 10.77
N ALA A 29 -25.09 -8.20 9.99
CA ALA A 29 -25.29 -8.67 8.64
C ALA A 29 -24.46 -9.92 8.35
N SER A 30 -24.94 -10.72 7.40
CA SER A 30 -24.23 -11.92 6.97
C SER A 30 -22.96 -11.58 6.20
N CYS A 31 -22.05 -12.54 6.05
CA CYS A 31 -20.79 -12.35 5.33
C CYS A 31 -20.95 -11.94 3.85
N SER A 32 -22.07 -12.27 3.21
CA SER A 32 -22.39 -11.94 1.81
C SER A 32 -23.21 -10.66 1.66
N THR A 33 -23.70 -10.09 2.76
CA THR A 33 -24.46 -8.85 2.74
C THR A 33 -23.51 -7.68 2.43
N ASN A 34 -23.91 -6.83 1.47
CA ASN A 34 -23.17 -5.63 1.16
C ASN A 34 -23.42 -4.56 2.23
N ILE A 35 -22.34 -4.04 2.80
CA ILE A 35 -22.31 -2.94 3.74
C ILE A 35 -22.14 -1.64 2.94
N GLU A 36 -23.01 -0.68 3.20
CA GLU A 36 -23.04 0.62 2.50
C GLU A 36 -22.28 1.71 3.28
N ALA A 37 -21.99 2.81 2.60
CA ALA A 37 -21.45 4.00 3.24
C ALA A 37 -22.37 4.51 4.35
N GLY A 38 -21.79 5.16 5.37
CA GLY A 38 -22.53 5.58 6.56
C GLY A 38 -22.61 4.51 7.66
N ALA A 39 -22.30 3.24 7.36
CA ALA A 39 -22.25 2.19 8.38
C ALA A 39 -21.03 2.34 9.31
N SER A 40 -21.16 1.86 10.54
CA SER A 40 -20.09 1.81 11.54
C SER A 40 -20.04 0.42 12.13
N GLY A 41 -18.84 -0.17 12.24
CA GLY A 41 -18.68 -1.54 12.71
C GLY A 41 -17.44 -2.22 12.16
N TYR A 42 -17.46 -3.55 12.17
CA TYR A 42 -16.35 -4.38 11.72
C TYR A 42 -16.82 -5.74 11.21
N CYS A 43 -16.01 -6.38 10.38
CA CYS A 43 -16.17 -7.79 10.04
C CYS A 43 -15.50 -8.66 11.11
N LEU A 44 -16.22 -9.66 11.62
CA LEU A 44 -15.68 -10.63 12.55
C LEU A 44 -15.28 -11.90 11.81
N LEU A 45 -14.03 -12.31 11.99
CA LEU A 45 -13.50 -13.57 11.48
C LEU A 45 -13.12 -14.48 12.63
N LYS A 46 -13.08 -15.79 12.38
CA LYS A 46 -12.54 -16.81 13.28
C LYS A 46 -11.32 -17.46 12.64
N ASN A 47 -10.22 -17.52 13.38
CA ASN A 47 -9.00 -18.19 12.93
C ASN A 47 -9.06 -19.71 13.18
N GLU A 48 -8.05 -20.45 12.72
CA GLU A 48 -7.95 -21.91 12.93
C GLU A 48 -7.79 -22.28 14.42
N ALA A 49 -7.24 -21.40 15.25
CA ALA A 49 -7.14 -21.59 16.70
C ALA A 49 -8.49 -21.37 17.42
N GLY A 50 -9.51 -20.90 16.70
CA GLY A 50 -10.83 -20.60 17.24
C GLY A 50 -10.97 -19.21 17.85
N GLU A 51 -9.96 -18.36 17.72
CA GLU A 51 -9.98 -16.97 18.19
C GLU A 51 -10.72 -16.08 17.20
N GLU A 52 -11.46 -15.11 17.73
CA GLU A 52 -12.19 -14.13 16.95
C GLU A 52 -11.34 -12.88 16.70
N VAL A 53 -11.30 -12.43 15.45
CA VAL A 53 -10.48 -11.30 15.01
C VAL A 53 -11.37 -10.29 14.30
N GLN A 54 -11.30 -9.04 14.73
CA GLN A 54 -12.00 -7.92 14.10
C GLN A 54 -11.16 -7.34 12.96
N VAL A 55 -11.76 -7.20 11.79
CA VAL A 55 -11.11 -6.71 10.57
C VAL A 55 -12.06 -5.79 9.80
N MET A 56 -11.55 -5.06 8.80
CA MET A 56 -12.34 -4.07 8.04
C MET A 56 -13.17 -3.15 8.96
N ARG A 57 -12.51 -2.60 9.97
CA ARG A 57 -13.13 -1.71 10.96
C ARG A 57 -13.41 -0.37 10.28
N VAL A 58 -14.66 0.07 10.30
CA VAL A 58 -15.09 1.31 9.64
C VAL A 58 -15.99 2.14 10.57
N ASN A 59 -15.95 3.45 10.36
CA ASN A 59 -16.92 4.41 10.89
C ASN A 59 -17.78 4.97 9.73
N CYS A 60 -18.77 5.79 10.06
CA CYS A 60 -19.74 6.29 9.06
C CYS A 60 -19.11 7.11 7.93
N SER A 61 -17.88 7.62 8.11
CA SER A 61 -17.15 8.41 7.11
C SER A 61 -15.99 7.66 6.46
N SER A 62 -15.82 6.38 6.74
CA SER A 62 -14.71 5.57 6.20
C SER A 62 -14.88 5.23 4.73
N LEU A 63 -16.12 5.22 4.23
CA LEU A 63 -16.46 4.82 2.86
C LEU A 63 -17.05 6.00 2.11
N ARG A 64 -16.77 6.05 0.81
CA ARG A 64 -17.48 6.95 -0.12
C ARG A 64 -18.85 6.36 -0.44
N ASP A 65 -19.81 7.23 -0.77
CA ASP A 65 -21.21 6.86 -0.97
C ASP A 65 -21.44 5.73 -1.99
N GLU A 66 -20.59 5.62 -3.02
CA GLU A 66 -20.75 4.57 -4.04
C GLU A 66 -20.15 3.21 -3.65
N VAL A 67 -19.32 3.17 -2.59
CA VAL A 67 -18.55 1.99 -2.21
C VAL A 67 -19.44 1.01 -1.44
N ARG A 68 -19.37 -0.24 -1.84
CA ARG A 68 -20.00 -1.37 -1.16
C ARG A 68 -18.96 -2.46 -0.97
N PHE A 69 -18.98 -3.09 0.20
CA PHE A 69 -18.11 -4.22 0.50
C PHE A 69 -18.87 -5.27 1.31
N ASN A 70 -18.35 -6.49 1.39
CA ASN A 70 -18.89 -7.52 2.27
C ASN A 70 -17.76 -8.26 3.00
N CYS A 71 -18.11 -8.97 4.08
CA CYS A 71 -17.11 -9.58 4.94
C CYS A 71 -16.40 -10.80 4.33
N HIS A 72 -16.85 -11.35 3.19
CA HIS A 72 -16.04 -12.32 2.45
C HIS A 72 -14.75 -11.68 1.94
N GLN A 73 -14.81 -10.44 1.46
CA GLN A 73 -13.63 -9.70 1.01
C GLN A 73 -12.65 -9.47 2.15
N ALA A 74 -13.13 -9.37 3.40
CA ALA A 74 -12.29 -9.21 4.57
C ALA A 74 -11.29 -10.36 4.75
N VAL A 75 -11.68 -11.59 4.39
CA VAL A 75 -10.79 -12.76 4.43
C VAL A 75 -9.62 -12.59 3.48
N ASP A 76 -9.86 -12.06 2.28
CA ASP A 76 -8.81 -11.85 1.28
C ASP A 76 -7.82 -10.78 1.74
N PHE A 77 -8.30 -9.69 2.34
CA PHE A 77 -7.45 -8.62 2.88
C PHE A 77 -6.49 -9.12 3.97
N VAL A 78 -6.97 -9.96 4.90
CA VAL A 78 -6.12 -10.49 5.99
C VAL A 78 -5.04 -11.43 5.44
N ARG A 79 -5.30 -12.10 4.32
CA ARG A 79 -4.36 -13.05 3.70
C ARG A 79 -3.23 -12.35 2.94
N VAL A 80 -3.35 -11.08 2.58
CA VAL A 80 -2.35 -10.38 1.75
C VAL A 80 -0.96 -10.38 2.42
N ALA A 81 -0.87 -9.96 3.68
CA ALA A 81 0.40 -9.91 4.40
C ALA A 81 1.13 -11.29 4.46
N PRO A 82 0.49 -12.38 4.94
CA PRO A 82 1.15 -13.68 4.97
C PRO A 82 1.43 -14.25 3.57
N GLN A 83 0.62 -13.91 2.55
CA GLN A 83 0.92 -14.27 1.15
C GLN A 83 2.19 -13.58 0.64
N ILE A 84 2.35 -12.28 0.92
CA ILE A 84 3.56 -11.53 0.58
C ILE A 84 4.78 -12.11 1.30
N ASP A 85 4.67 -12.41 2.59
CA ASP A 85 5.76 -13.01 3.37
C ASP A 85 6.17 -14.37 2.81
N ALA A 86 5.19 -15.21 2.45
CA ALA A 86 5.44 -16.50 1.81
C ALA A 86 6.14 -16.35 0.46
N LEU A 87 5.74 -15.36 -0.34
CA LEU A 87 6.35 -15.05 -1.63
C LEU A 87 7.80 -14.57 -1.48
N ILE A 88 8.06 -13.67 -0.51
CA ILE A 88 9.41 -13.19 -0.18
C ILE A 88 10.30 -14.35 0.25
N ALA A 89 9.81 -15.23 1.13
CA ALA A 89 10.55 -16.39 1.60
C ALA A 89 10.89 -17.35 0.45
N ALA A 90 9.93 -17.63 -0.44
CA ALA A 90 10.14 -18.47 -1.62
C ALA A 90 11.18 -17.86 -2.57
N LYS A 91 11.08 -16.56 -2.88
CA LYS A 91 12.05 -15.88 -3.76
C LYS A 91 13.46 -15.82 -3.17
N ARG A 92 13.61 -15.66 -1.85
CA ARG A 92 14.92 -15.73 -1.18
C ARG A 92 15.61 -17.07 -1.39
N GLN A 93 14.87 -18.17 -1.47
CA GLN A 93 15.46 -19.49 -1.72
C GLN A 93 15.96 -19.65 -3.17
N VAL A 94 15.23 -19.09 -4.14
CA VAL A 94 15.64 -19.08 -5.56
C VAL A 94 16.90 -18.22 -5.77
N ILE A 95 17.01 -17.07 -5.10
CA ILE A 95 18.18 -16.20 -5.20
C ILE A 95 19.46 -16.87 -4.66
N LYS A 96 19.35 -17.74 -3.64
CA LYS A 96 20.50 -18.49 -3.10
C LYS A 96 21.05 -19.56 -4.05
N GLN A 97 20.34 -19.93 -5.12
CA GLN A 97 20.78 -20.96 -6.08
C GLN A 97 21.44 -20.37 -7.34
N ASN A 98 21.29 -19.06 -7.59
CA ASN A 98 21.90 -18.37 -8.72
C ASN A 98 22.97 -17.39 -8.24
N GLU A 99 24.16 -17.88 -7.89
CA GLU A 99 25.33 -17.05 -7.60
C GLU A 99 25.90 -16.43 -8.89
N ALA A 100 25.23 -15.36 -9.34
CA ALA A 100 25.82 -14.22 -10.03
C ALA A 100 24.85 -13.03 -9.97
N VAL A 101 24.27 -12.75 -8.80
CA VAL A 101 23.48 -11.53 -8.62
C VAL A 101 24.46 -10.39 -8.43
N GLN A 102 24.66 -9.60 -9.49
CA GLN A 102 25.23 -8.27 -9.37
C GLN A 102 24.51 -7.57 -8.21
N LEU A 103 25.23 -7.23 -7.14
CA LEU A 103 24.68 -6.53 -5.99
C LEU A 103 24.07 -5.22 -6.49
N HIS A 104 22.75 -5.22 -6.67
CA HIS A 104 22.00 -3.98 -6.78
C HIS A 104 22.12 -3.30 -5.41
N PRO A 105 22.28 -1.97 -5.36
CA PRO A 105 22.50 -1.24 -4.12
C PRO A 105 21.45 -1.63 -3.07
N THR A 106 21.91 -2.12 -1.91
CA THR A 106 21.06 -2.64 -0.83
C THR A 106 20.23 -1.55 -0.15
N ASN A 107 20.60 -0.28 -0.34
CA ASN A 107 19.93 0.90 0.21
C ASN A 107 19.80 1.99 -0.87
N GLY A 108 18.61 2.57 -0.99
CA GLY A 108 18.30 3.64 -1.93
C GLY A 108 17.01 4.34 -1.51
N VAL A 109 16.73 5.52 -2.08
CA VAL A 109 15.47 6.24 -1.84
C VAL A 109 14.63 6.18 -3.10
N LEU A 110 13.40 5.65 -2.99
CA LEU A 110 12.44 5.67 -4.08
C LEU A 110 11.40 6.75 -3.82
N MET A 111 11.13 7.59 -4.82
CA MET A 111 10.05 8.57 -4.78
C MET A 111 9.18 8.42 -6.03
N VAL A 112 7.86 8.43 -5.84
CA VAL A 112 6.90 8.52 -6.94
C VAL A 112 6.57 9.99 -7.18
N MET A 113 6.66 10.44 -8.42
CA MET A 113 6.48 11.84 -8.81
C MET A 113 5.46 12.00 -9.94
N TYR A 114 4.78 13.15 -9.92
CA TYR A 114 3.89 13.65 -10.95
C TYR A 114 4.06 15.17 -11.05
N PRO A 115 3.51 15.87 -12.07
CA PRO A 115 3.92 17.24 -12.39
C PRO A 115 3.85 18.23 -11.21
N LYS A 116 2.82 18.14 -10.37
CA LYS A 116 2.65 19.05 -9.20
C LYS A 116 3.62 18.77 -8.05
N LEU A 117 4.31 17.62 -8.02
CA LEU A 117 5.28 17.27 -6.98
C LEU A 117 6.72 17.65 -7.30
N LEU A 118 7.04 18.08 -8.52
CA LEU A 118 8.43 18.33 -8.95
C LEU A 118 9.20 19.25 -7.99
N ALA A 119 8.58 20.35 -7.54
CA ALA A 119 9.21 21.29 -6.61
C ALA A 119 9.47 20.67 -5.22
N SER A 120 8.56 19.82 -4.76
CA SER A 120 8.70 19.11 -3.47
C SER A 120 9.81 18.06 -3.54
N VAL A 121 9.85 17.27 -4.62
CA VAL A 121 10.92 16.31 -4.89
C VAL A 121 12.27 17.00 -4.94
N TYR A 122 12.38 18.10 -5.70
CA TYR A 122 13.61 18.88 -5.80
C TYR A 122 14.11 19.34 -4.42
N SER A 123 13.21 19.92 -3.62
CA SER A 123 13.55 20.42 -2.30
C SER A 123 14.00 19.31 -1.35
N THR A 124 13.33 18.16 -1.41
CA THR A 124 13.64 16.99 -0.57
C THR A 124 15.00 16.42 -0.93
N VAL A 125 15.28 16.20 -2.21
CA VAL A 125 16.56 15.68 -2.70
C VAL A 125 17.70 16.64 -2.36
N ARG A 126 17.51 17.95 -2.60
CA ARG A 126 18.49 18.98 -2.24
C ARG A 126 18.79 18.96 -0.74
N LEU A 127 17.77 18.83 0.09
CA LEU A 127 17.94 18.73 1.54
C LEU A 127 18.70 17.46 1.96
N LEU A 128 18.39 16.32 1.35
CA LEU A 128 19.12 15.06 1.59
C LEU A 128 20.60 15.20 1.24
N ARG A 129 20.94 15.83 0.11
CA ARG A 129 22.33 16.08 -0.28
C ARG A 129 23.01 17.08 0.64
N PHE A 130 22.29 18.09 1.13
CA PHE A 130 22.80 19.02 2.14
C PHE A 130 23.22 18.29 3.43
N TYR A 131 22.53 17.21 3.81
CA TYR A 131 22.90 16.33 4.92
C TYR A 131 23.90 15.21 4.57
N ASN A 132 24.61 15.32 3.43
CA ASN A 132 25.58 14.33 2.96
C ASN A 132 25.00 12.92 2.71
N CYS A 133 23.70 12.80 2.44
CA CYS A 133 23.13 11.52 2.01
C CYS A 133 23.62 11.20 0.60
N SER A 134 24.37 10.10 0.45
CA SER A 134 24.92 9.64 -0.84
C SER A 134 24.11 8.52 -1.49
N LEU A 135 22.96 8.15 -0.91
CA LEU A 135 22.13 7.07 -1.44
C LEU A 135 21.64 7.40 -2.86
N PRO A 136 21.60 6.41 -3.76
CA PRO A 136 20.97 6.57 -5.07
C PRO A 136 19.47 6.82 -4.89
N ILE A 137 18.94 7.71 -5.73
CA ILE A 137 17.51 8.06 -5.70
C ILE A 137 16.87 7.63 -7.02
N GLU A 138 15.76 6.91 -6.93
CA GLU A 138 14.95 6.52 -8.09
C GLU A 138 13.65 7.32 -8.09
N LEU A 139 13.39 8.03 -9.19
CA LEU A 139 12.20 8.82 -9.40
C LEU A 139 11.27 8.12 -10.40
N TRP A 140 10.16 7.60 -9.90
CA TRP A 140 9.18 6.85 -10.69
C TRP A 140 8.01 7.75 -11.09
N TYR A 141 7.56 7.69 -12.34
CA TYR A 141 6.48 8.54 -12.85
C TYR A 141 5.62 7.80 -13.88
N LEU A 142 4.38 8.24 -14.07
CA LEU A 142 3.52 7.77 -15.15
C LEU A 142 3.89 8.50 -16.45
N GLU A 143 4.18 7.75 -17.52
CA GLU A 143 4.49 8.35 -18.82
C GLU A 143 3.30 9.14 -19.39
N SER A 144 2.07 8.72 -19.08
CA SER A 144 0.85 9.43 -19.48
C SER A 144 0.70 10.82 -18.87
N GLU A 145 1.41 11.11 -17.76
CA GLU A 145 1.32 12.40 -17.06
C GLU A 145 2.52 13.31 -17.30
N MET A 146 3.71 12.73 -17.49
CA MET A 146 4.96 13.49 -17.60
C MET A 146 5.66 13.36 -18.95
N GLY A 147 5.08 12.58 -19.88
CA GLY A 147 5.68 12.28 -21.18
C GLY A 147 6.68 11.13 -21.12
N THR A 148 7.14 10.70 -22.29
CA THR A 148 8.08 9.57 -22.44
C THR A 148 9.50 9.93 -22.00
N ASN A 149 9.88 11.22 -22.03
CA ASN A 149 11.19 11.68 -21.58
C ASN A 149 11.11 13.04 -20.86
N PRO A 150 10.65 13.07 -19.60
CA PRO A 150 10.50 14.31 -18.84
C PRO A 150 11.82 14.99 -18.52
N LEU A 151 12.95 14.26 -18.57
CA LEU A 151 14.27 14.83 -18.32
C LEU A 151 14.66 15.84 -19.42
N ASN A 152 14.28 15.59 -20.67
CA ASN A 152 14.59 16.52 -21.77
C ASN A 152 13.71 17.78 -21.72
N GLU A 153 12.50 17.66 -21.18
CA GLU A 153 11.49 18.73 -21.20
C GLU A 153 11.54 19.63 -19.95
N SER A 154 12.05 19.10 -18.82
CA SER A 154 12.06 19.82 -17.55
C SER A 154 13.47 20.25 -17.13
N ARG A 155 13.71 21.56 -17.13
CA ARG A 155 14.95 22.15 -16.58
C ARG A 155 15.16 21.82 -15.09
N VAL A 156 14.07 21.65 -14.35
CA VAL A 156 14.13 21.28 -12.92
C VAL A 156 14.69 19.88 -12.76
N LEU A 157 14.24 18.93 -13.60
CA LEU A 157 14.76 17.55 -13.57
C LEU A 157 16.22 17.50 -14.04
N GLN A 158 16.58 18.30 -15.05
CA GLN A 158 17.97 18.41 -15.50
C GLN A 158 18.89 18.90 -14.38
N SER A 159 18.52 20.00 -13.71
CA SER A 159 19.25 20.50 -12.54
C SER A 159 19.32 19.45 -11.43
N LEU A 160 18.22 18.76 -11.15
CA LEU A 160 18.16 17.73 -10.11
C LEU A 160 19.17 16.61 -10.36
N VAL A 161 19.19 16.05 -11.58
CA VAL A 161 20.08 14.94 -11.95
C VAL A 161 21.54 15.39 -12.01
N ASN A 162 21.81 16.55 -12.60
CA ASN A 162 23.18 17.04 -12.81
C ASN A 162 23.85 17.52 -11.52
N GLU A 163 23.11 18.16 -10.63
CA GLU A 163 23.67 18.77 -9.41
C GLU A 163 23.59 17.83 -8.19
N TYR A 164 22.60 16.93 -8.14
CA TYR A 164 22.31 16.12 -6.95
C TYR A 164 22.34 14.60 -7.19
N GLY A 165 22.98 14.17 -8.28
CA GLY A 165 23.25 12.77 -8.60
C GLY A 165 23.89 11.97 -7.45
N PRO A 166 23.77 10.63 -7.44
CA PRO A 166 23.18 9.77 -8.48
C PRO A 166 21.64 9.68 -8.37
N ILE A 167 20.95 9.99 -9.47
CA ILE A 167 19.49 9.95 -9.60
C ILE A 167 19.11 9.28 -10.93
N SER A 168 18.15 8.36 -10.90
CA SER A 168 17.58 7.73 -12.09
C SER A 168 16.08 8.01 -12.19
N LEU A 169 15.56 8.06 -13.43
CA LEU A 169 14.16 8.30 -13.73
C LEU A 169 13.56 7.05 -14.39
N HIS A 170 12.38 6.63 -13.94
CA HIS A 170 11.70 5.42 -14.42
C HIS A 170 10.26 5.74 -14.81
N GLY A 171 9.96 5.60 -16.10
CA GLY A 171 8.61 5.68 -16.63
C GLY A 171 7.85 4.38 -16.40
N ILE A 172 6.62 4.49 -15.89
CA ILE A 172 5.67 3.40 -15.79
C ILE A 172 4.64 3.59 -16.91
N VAL A 173 4.52 2.56 -17.75
CA VAL A 173 3.43 2.42 -18.73
C VAL A 173 2.37 1.51 -18.11
N PRO A 174 1.15 2.02 -17.83
CA PRO A 174 0.04 1.20 -17.35
C PRO A 174 -0.43 0.17 -18.38
#